data_AF-A0AA36CQY8-F1
#
_entry.id   AF-A0AA36CQY8-F1
#
_cell.length_a   1.000
_cell.length_b   1.000
_cell.length_c   1.000
_cell.angle_alpha   90.00
_cell.angle_beta   90.00
_cell.angle_gamma   90.00
#
_symmetry.space_group_name_H-M   'P 1'
#
loop_
_entity.id
_entity.type
_entity.pdbx_description
1 polymer ?
#
loop_
_entity_poly.entity_id
_entity_poly.type
_entity_poly.pdbx_seq_one_letter_code
_entity_poly.pdbx_strand_id
1 'polypeptide(L)'
;MKFSDVGFSKSMNEAPKWVAPSSYWHQKSLLIAGFFFSINIVASVLACAVWDLHAHPAIHNLLYIGGLLCSFLLNSLIALALYFGVRHQKPTLMMPYLVSATIHLIFSLGAAFLCLISLLDHMFAGNDSADLYGVIGFSVLFIFWLVTLHIVARERDEIRQLNGHQRLVPEYL
;
A
#
# COMPACT_ATOMS: atom_id res chain seq x y z
N MET A 1 14.28 41.06 -50.79
CA MET A 1 13.72 40.75 -49.46
C MET A 1 13.09 39.37 -49.50
N LYS A 2 13.73 38.36 -48.92
CA LYS A 2 13.18 37.01 -48.74
C LYS A 2 12.99 36.81 -47.24
N PHE A 3 11.74 36.82 -46.79
CA PHE A 3 11.33 36.37 -45.47
C PHE A 3 11.05 34.87 -45.56
N SER A 4 12.00 34.03 -45.17
CA SER A 4 11.77 32.60 -44.95
C SER A 4 12.97 32.03 -44.22
N ASP A 5 13.06 32.32 -42.92
CA ASP A 5 13.82 31.54 -41.95
C ASP A 5 13.26 31.89 -40.55
N VAL A 6 11.96 31.62 -40.38
CA VAL A 6 11.34 31.62 -39.05
C VAL A 6 11.57 30.21 -38.49
N GLY A 7 12.42 30.12 -37.47
CA GLY A 7 12.85 28.91 -36.78
C GLY A 7 11.71 28.11 -36.14
N PHE A 8 10.92 27.43 -36.97
CA PHE A 8 9.79 26.59 -36.55
C PHE A 8 10.15 25.10 -36.41
N SER A 9 11.44 24.74 -36.53
CA SER A 9 11.88 23.33 -36.53
C SER A 9 12.48 22.86 -35.20
N LYS A 10 12.48 23.67 -34.14
CA LYS A 10 13.21 23.36 -32.90
C LYS A 10 12.32 23.09 -31.66
N SER A 11 11.02 22.88 -31.81
CA SER A 11 10.10 22.66 -30.67
C SER A 11 9.49 21.25 -30.59
N MET A 12 9.96 20.28 -31.37
CA MET A 12 9.28 18.97 -31.49
C MET A 12 10.09 17.74 -31.05
N ASN A 13 11.19 17.92 -30.30
CA ASN A 13 11.99 16.78 -29.82
C ASN A 13 12.37 16.81 -28.33
N GLU A 14 11.84 17.76 -27.56
CA GLU A 14 11.99 17.69 -26.10
C GLU A 14 10.82 16.89 -25.54
N ALA A 15 10.98 15.56 -25.51
CA ALA A 15 10.19 14.73 -24.62
C ALA A 15 10.26 15.36 -23.21
N PRO A 16 9.13 15.48 -22.48
CA PRO A 16 9.13 16.11 -21.18
C PRO A 16 10.21 15.44 -20.32
N LYS A 17 11.20 16.21 -19.91
CA LYS A 17 12.24 15.75 -18.99
C LYS A 17 11.53 15.36 -17.71
N TRP A 18 11.30 14.06 -17.55
CA TRP A 18 10.91 13.45 -16.29
C TRP A 18 11.96 13.87 -15.27
N VAL A 19 11.61 14.83 -14.41
CA VAL A 19 12.42 15.13 -13.23
C VAL A 19 12.33 13.86 -12.40
N ALA A 20 13.42 13.10 -12.36
CA ALA A 20 13.46 11.86 -11.61
C ALA A 20 13.12 12.21 -10.15
N PRO A 21 12.06 11.63 -9.56
CA PRO A 21 11.81 11.74 -8.13
C PRO A 21 13.05 11.28 -7.39
N SER A 22 13.27 11.76 -6.17
CA SER A 22 14.43 11.35 -5.40
C SER A 22 14.50 9.81 -5.39
N SER A 23 15.59 9.25 -5.92
CA SER A 23 15.61 7.81 -6.27
C SER A 23 15.29 6.89 -5.08
N TYR A 24 15.46 7.43 -3.87
CA TYR A 24 15.27 6.76 -2.60
C TYR A 24 13.82 6.38 -2.30
N TRP A 25 12.88 7.34 -2.31
CA TRP A 25 11.48 7.07 -1.94
C TRP A 25 10.77 6.29 -3.04
N HIS A 26 11.17 6.52 -4.29
CA HIS A 26 10.66 5.81 -5.45
C HIS A 26 10.92 4.30 -5.36
N GLN A 27 12.19 3.91 -5.15
CA GLN A 27 12.56 2.49 -5.02
C GLN A 27 11.86 1.82 -3.82
N LYS A 28 11.80 2.51 -2.68
CA LYS A 28 11.12 1.99 -1.49
C LYS A 28 9.63 1.77 -1.72
N SER A 29 8.95 2.71 -2.39
CA SER A 29 7.51 2.58 -2.66
C SER A 29 7.21 1.41 -3.61
N LEU A 30 8.09 1.12 -4.58
CA LEU A 30 7.99 -0.07 -5.42
C LEU A 30 8.19 -1.36 -4.63
N LEU A 31 9.16 -1.39 -3.72
CA LEU A 31 9.37 -2.54 -2.82
C LEU A 31 8.15 -2.78 -1.93
N ILE A 32 7.55 -1.71 -1.39
CA ILE A 32 6.32 -1.78 -0.59
C ILE A 32 5.17 -2.39 -1.38
N ALA A 33 4.99 -2.03 -2.65
CA ALA A 33 3.97 -2.63 -3.50
C ALA A 33 4.19 -4.15 -3.65
N GLY A 34 5.44 -4.58 -3.85
CA GLY A 34 5.81 -5.99 -3.88
C GLY A 34 5.50 -6.72 -2.57
N PHE A 35 5.96 -6.17 -1.44
CA PHE A 35 5.70 -6.74 -0.11
C PHE A 35 4.21 -6.85 0.19
N PHE A 36 3.43 -5.80 -0.11
CA PHE A 36 1.99 -5.81 0.11
C PHE A 36 1.30 -6.93 -0.69
N PHE A 37 1.70 -7.14 -1.95
CA PHE A 37 1.20 -8.25 -2.76
C PHE A 37 1.62 -9.63 -2.21
N SER A 38 2.87 -9.78 -1.79
CA SER A 38 3.36 -11.03 -1.18
C SER A 38 2.63 -11.37 0.12
N ILE A 39 2.41 -10.38 1.01
CA ILE A 39 1.64 -10.56 2.24
C ILE A 39 0.21 -11.00 1.92
N ASN A 40 -0.43 -10.40 0.91
CA ASN A 40 -1.76 -10.78 0.47
C ASN A 40 -1.83 -12.26 0.03
N ILE A 41 -0.86 -12.73 -0.76
CA ILE A 41 -0.78 -14.15 -1.17
C ILE A 41 -0.64 -15.06 0.06
N VAL A 42 0.34 -14.77 0.92
CA VAL A 42 0.61 -15.60 2.11
C VAL A 42 -0.61 -15.63 3.03
N ALA A 43 -1.26 -14.49 3.27
CA ALA A 43 -2.46 -14.39 4.07
C ALA A 43 -3.62 -15.20 3.49
N SER A 44 -3.83 -15.16 2.17
CA SER A 44 -4.86 -15.97 1.51
C SER A 44 -4.59 -17.47 1.60
N VAL A 45 -3.34 -17.90 1.40
CA VAL A 45 -2.97 -19.32 1.53
C VAL A 45 -3.15 -19.80 2.97
N LEU A 46 -2.72 -19.01 3.96
CA LEU A 46 -2.90 -19.35 5.37
C LEU A 46 -4.38 -19.41 5.75
N ALA A 47 -5.20 -18.46 5.28
CA ALA A 47 -6.64 -18.46 5.51
C ALA A 47 -7.29 -19.74 4.97
N CYS A 48 -6.95 -20.14 3.74
CA CYS A 48 -7.39 -21.41 3.18
C CYS A 48 -6.91 -22.63 3.98
N ALA A 49 -5.67 -22.61 4.48
CA ALA A 49 -5.09 -23.74 5.19
C ALA A 49 -5.66 -23.94 6.60
N VAL A 50 -6.06 -22.84 7.26
CA VAL A 50 -6.62 -22.86 8.62
C VAL A 50 -8.13 -23.14 8.61
N TRP A 51 -8.82 -22.86 7.52
CA TRP A 51 -10.26 -23.05 7.44
C TRP A 51 -10.67 -24.51 7.25
N ASP A 52 -11.41 -25.06 8.22
CA ASP A 52 -12.00 -26.39 8.11
C ASP A 52 -13.34 -26.35 7.35
N LEU A 53 -13.32 -26.83 6.10
CA LEU A 53 -14.49 -26.92 5.23
C LEU A 53 -15.52 -27.93 5.72
N HIS A 54 -15.12 -28.98 6.44
CA HIS A 54 -16.02 -30.02 6.90
C HIS A 54 -16.81 -29.61 8.14
N ALA A 55 -16.26 -28.69 8.94
CA ALA A 55 -16.91 -28.20 10.16
C ALA A 55 -18.08 -27.24 9.90
N HIS A 56 -18.24 -26.71 8.69
CA HIS A 56 -19.16 -25.61 8.41
C HIS A 56 -20.20 -25.95 7.30
N PRO A 57 -21.44 -25.41 7.40
CA PRO A 57 -22.45 -25.56 6.34
C PRO A 57 -21.98 -24.99 5.00
N ALA A 58 -22.48 -25.54 3.89
CA ALA A 58 -22.08 -25.15 2.53
C ALA A 58 -22.19 -23.63 2.26
N ILE A 59 -23.20 -22.95 2.81
CA ILE A 59 -23.36 -21.51 2.64
C ILE A 59 -22.27 -20.69 3.35
N HIS A 60 -21.81 -21.14 4.52
CA HIS A 60 -20.72 -20.48 5.25
C HIS A 60 -19.40 -20.65 4.51
N ASN A 61 -19.15 -21.85 3.98
CA ASN A 61 -17.98 -22.12 3.14
C ASN A 61 -17.98 -21.25 1.88
N LEU A 62 -19.13 -21.13 1.21
CA LEU A 62 -19.26 -20.28 0.02
C LEU A 62 -18.99 -18.80 0.35
N LEU A 63 -19.57 -18.29 1.45
CA LEU A 63 -19.36 -16.91 1.89
C LEU A 63 -17.90 -16.68 2.30
N TYR A 64 -17.27 -17.63 2.98
CA TYR A 64 -15.88 -17.53 3.41
C TYR A 64 -14.92 -17.49 2.20
N ILE A 65 -15.01 -18.47 1.30
CA ILE A 65 -14.15 -18.54 0.11
C ILE A 65 -14.42 -17.34 -0.83
N GLY A 66 -15.69 -16.97 -1.02
CA GLY A 66 -16.06 -15.80 -1.82
C GLY A 66 -15.51 -14.50 -1.24
N GLY A 67 -15.63 -14.32 0.08
CA GLY A 67 -15.06 -13.16 0.80
C GLY A 67 -13.54 -13.12 0.70
N LEU A 68 -12.88 -14.27 0.85
CA LEU A 68 -11.43 -14.40 0.73
C LEU A 68 -10.94 -14.04 -0.68
N LEU A 69 -11.62 -14.55 -1.72
CA LEU A 69 -11.30 -14.23 -3.11
C LEU A 69 -11.50 -12.74 -3.39
N CYS A 70 -12.60 -12.15 -2.92
CA CYS A 70 -12.88 -10.73 -3.07
C CYS A 70 -11.80 -9.87 -2.40
N SER A 71 -11.41 -10.22 -1.17
CA SER A 71 -10.33 -9.55 -0.44
C SER A 71 -8.99 -9.65 -1.18
N PHE A 72 -8.65 -10.86 -1.65
CA PHE A 72 -7.44 -11.10 -2.42
C PHE A 72 -7.37 -10.24 -3.69
N LEU A 73 -8.46 -10.19 -4.46
CA LEU A 73 -8.54 -9.39 -5.68
C LEU A 73 -8.44 -7.89 -5.37
N LEU A 74 -9.17 -7.41 -4.36
CA LEU A 74 -9.15 -6.00 -3.98
C LEU A 74 -7.75 -5.55 -3.54
N ASN A 75 -7.08 -6.33 -2.68
CA ASN A 75 -5.70 -6.04 -2.26
C ASN A 75 -4.71 -6.12 -3.42
N SER A 76 -4.89 -7.06 -4.35
CA SER A 76 -4.06 -7.15 -5.56
C SER A 76 -4.22 -5.92 -6.46
N LEU A 77 -5.46 -5.43 -6.63
CA LEU A 77 -5.74 -4.19 -7.36
C LEU A 77 -5.11 -2.97 -6.68
N ILE A 78 -5.15 -2.90 -5.35
CA ILE A 78 -4.51 -1.82 -4.59
C ILE A 78 -2.98 -1.85 -4.77
N ALA A 79 -2.37 -3.04 -4.72
CA ALA A 79 -0.94 -3.22 -4.98
C ALA A 79 -0.55 -2.76 -6.39
N LEU A 80 -1.36 -3.14 -7.39
CA LEU A 80 -1.15 -2.77 -8.78
C LEU A 80 -1.32 -1.26 -9.00
N ALA A 81 -2.34 -0.66 -8.38
CA ALA A 81 -2.57 0.78 -8.39
C ALA A 81 -1.40 1.54 -7.77
N LEU A 82 -0.83 1.04 -6.66
CA LEU A 82 0.38 1.62 -6.06
C LEU A 82 1.56 1.52 -7.02
N TYR A 83 1.82 0.35 -7.61
CA TYR A 83 2.91 0.14 -8.56
C TYR A 83 2.82 1.10 -9.75
N PHE A 84 1.65 1.19 -10.39
CA PHE A 84 1.44 2.14 -11.50
C PHE A 84 1.47 3.60 -11.06
N GLY A 85 0.97 3.90 -9.86
CA GLY A 85 0.99 5.24 -9.28
C GLY A 85 2.42 5.76 -9.10
N VAL A 86 3.31 4.90 -8.59
CA VAL A 86 4.74 5.21 -8.43
C VAL A 86 5.42 5.28 -9.79
N ARG A 87 5.25 4.27 -10.66
CA ARG A 87 5.90 4.21 -11.99
C ARG A 87 5.53 5.37 -12.91
N HIS A 88 4.27 5.78 -12.92
CA HIS A 88 3.76 6.84 -13.79
C HIS A 88 3.61 8.19 -13.08
N GLN A 89 4.11 8.32 -11.84
CA GLN A 89 4.06 9.56 -11.06
C GLN A 89 2.63 10.13 -10.94
N LYS A 90 1.65 9.23 -10.74
CA LYS A 90 0.24 9.57 -10.58
C LYS A 90 -0.17 9.44 -9.11
N PRO A 91 -0.18 10.55 -8.35
CA PRO A 91 -0.39 10.53 -6.90
C PRO A 91 -1.81 10.11 -6.50
N THR A 92 -2.77 10.16 -7.44
CA THR A 92 -4.14 9.68 -7.24
C THR A 92 -4.22 8.16 -7.16
N LEU A 93 -3.38 7.43 -7.89
CA LEU A 93 -3.36 5.97 -7.89
C LEU A 93 -2.70 5.38 -6.63
N MET A 94 -1.96 6.19 -5.87
CA MET A 94 -1.35 5.81 -4.60
C MET A 94 -2.34 5.89 -3.42
N MET A 95 -3.48 6.55 -3.60
CA MET A 95 -4.48 6.76 -2.53
C MET A 95 -5.13 5.49 -1.98
N PRO A 96 -5.56 4.53 -2.83
CA PRO A 96 -6.15 3.29 -2.32
C PRO A 96 -5.23 2.55 -1.35
N TYR A 97 -3.92 2.56 -1.63
CA TYR A 97 -2.93 1.97 -0.72
C TYR A 97 -2.85 2.73 0.60
N LEU A 98 -2.78 4.06 0.58
CA LEU A 98 -2.71 4.86 1.81
C LEU A 98 -3.93 4.64 2.70
N VAL A 99 -5.13 4.56 2.11
CA VAL A 99 -6.37 4.26 2.85
C VAL A 99 -6.31 2.84 3.42
N SER A 100 -5.92 1.85 2.62
CA SER A 100 -5.78 0.46 3.06
C SER A 100 -4.76 0.32 4.21
N ALA A 101 -3.57 0.91 4.08
CA ALA A 101 -2.54 0.88 5.11
C ALA A 101 -3.01 1.54 6.42
N THR A 102 -3.78 2.64 6.33
CA THR A 102 -4.38 3.30 7.51
C THR A 102 -5.41 2.40 8.19
N ILE A 103 -6.22 1.68 7.42
CA ILE A 103 -7.18 0.71 7.98
C ILE A 103 -6.43 -0.42 8.69
N HIS A 104 -5.44 -1.03 8.05
CA HIS A 104 -4.62 -2.09 8.65
C HIS A 104 -3.89 -1.63 9.91
N LEU A 105 -3.46 -0.37 9.96
CA LEU A 105 -2.86 0.25 11.13
C LEU A 105 -3.84 0.29 12.32
N ILE A 106 -5.06 0.78 12.09
CA ILE A 106 -6.11 0.85 13.13
C ILE A 106 -6.46 -0.55 13.63
N PHE A 107 -6.61 -1.52 12.73
CA PHE A 107 -6.89 -2.91 13.11
C PHE A 107 -5.74 -3.53 13.90
N SER A 108 -4.49 -3.29 13.51
CA SER A 108 -3.32 -3.81 14.22
C SER A 108 -3.24 -3.23 15.64
N LEU A 109 -3.51 -1.94 15.81
CA LEU A 109 -3.55 -1.31 17.13
C LEU A 109 -4.69 -1.86 18.00
N GLY A 110 -5.89 -1.99 17.43
CA GLY A 110 -7.05 -2.53 18.13
C GLY A 110 -6.84 -3.99 18.57
N ALA A 111 -6.30 -4.82 17.68
CA ALA A 111 -6.00 -6.21 17.98
C ALA A 111 -4.89 -6.34 19.04
N ALA A 112 -3.82 -5.53 18.97
CA ALA A 112 -2.79 -5.48 20.00
C ALA A 112 -3.37 -5.10 21.38
N PHE A 113 -4.28 -4.13 21.41
CA PHE A 113 -4.94 -3.69 22.65
C PHE A 113 -5.85 -4.77 23.23
N LEU A 114 -6.62 -5.48 22.40
CA LEU A 114 -7.44 -6.60 22.85
C LEU A 114 -6.58 -7.75 23.40
N CYS A 115 -5.52 -8.14 22.70
CA CYS A 115 -4.58 -9.15 23.19
C CYS A 115 -3.90 -8.70 24.51
N LEU A 116 -3.62 -7.41 24.68
CA LEU A 116 -3.05 -6.90 25.91
C LEU A 116 -4.03 -7.00 27.09
N ILE A 117 -5.31 -6.69 26.87
CA ILE A 117 -6.35 -6.87 27.89
C ILE A 117 -6.47 -8.36 28.25
N SER A 118 -6.55 -9.25 27.26
CA SER A 118 -6.62 -10.70 27.50
C SER A 118 -5.40 -11.21 28.26
N LEU A 119 -4.20 -10.74 27.90
CA LEU A 119 -2.96 -11.10 28.59
C LEU A 119 -2.98 -10.64 30.06
N LEU A 120 -3.51 -9.45 30.34
CA LEU A 120 -3.65 -8.95 31.71
C LEU A 120 -4.65 -9.79 32.52
N ASP A 121 -5.73 -10.27 31.91
CA ASP A 121 -6.71 -11.15 32.57
C ASP A 121 -6.10 -12.53 32.86
N HIS A 122 -5.40 -13.13 31.89
CA HIS A 122 -4.70 -14.41 32.04
C HIS A 122 -3.53 -14.37 33.03
N MET A 123 -2.84 -13.22 33.17
CA MET A 123 -1.83 -13.01 34.20
C MET A 123 -2.40 -13.21 35.63
N PHE A 124 -3.70 -12.97 35.85
CA PHE A 124 -4.37 -13.24 37.11
C PHE A 124 -4.94 -14.66 37.22
N ALA A 125 -5.22 -15.33 36.09
CA ALA A 125 -5.92 -16.62 36.05
C ALA A 125 -5.04 -17.86 35.73
N GLY A 126 -3.82 -17.67 35.22
CA GLY A 126 -2.91 -18.75 34.83
C GLY A 126 -2.41 -18.63 33.39
N ASN A 127 -1.14 -19.02 33.18
CA ASN A 127 -0.27 -18.69 32.06
C ASN A 127 -0.70 -19.30 30.71
N ASP A 128 -1.30 -18.50 29.81
CA ASP A 128 -1.38 -18.79 28.37
C ASP A 128 -0.46 -17.82 27.59
N SER A 129 0.49 -18.40 26.84
CA SER A 129 1.49 -17.64 26.09
C SER A 129 0.99 -17.12 24.73
N ALA A 130 -0.17 -17.58 24.26
CA ALA A 130 -0.74 -17.19 22.97
C ALA A 130 -1.02 -15.68 22.86
N ASP A 131 -1.53 -15.07 23.93
CA ASP A 131 -1.83 -13.64 23.97
C ASP A 131 -0.56 -12.79 23.90
N LEU A 132 0.52 -13.24 24.53
CA LEU A 132 1.83 -12.56 24.45
C LEU A 132 2.35 -12.53 23.01
N TYR A 133 2.27 -13.66 22.30
CA TYR A 133 2.63 -13.70 20.88
C TYR A 133 1.71 -12.81 20.03
N GLY A 134 0.42 -12.75 20.37
CA GLY A 134 -0.55 -11.84 19.76
C GLY A 134 -0.14 -10.37 19.91
N VAL A 135 0.16 -9.91 21.13
CA VAL A 135 0.61 -8.53 21.40
C VAL A 135 1.87 -8.20 20.60
N ILE A 136 2.87 -9.08 20.62
CA ILE A 136 4.13 -8.87 19.89
C ILE A 136 3.86 -8.80 18.38
N GLY A 137 3.10 -9.76 17.84
CA GLY A 137 2.79 -9.84 16.42
C GLY A 137 2.05 -8.61 15.91
N PHE A 138 0.98 -8.19 16.58
CA PHE A 138 0.21 -7.02 16.19
C PHE A 138 0.98 -5.70 16.38
N SER A 139 1.89 -5.62 17.36
CA SER A 139 2.78 -4.47 17.52
C SER A 139 3.77 -4.35 16.36
N VAL A 140 4.34 -5.46 15.90
CA VAL A 140 5.22 -5.49 14.71
C VAL A 140 4.44 -5.08 13.46
N LEU A 141 3.21 -5.59 13.28
CA LEU A 141 2.35 -5.19 12.17
C LEU A 141 2.00 -3.70 12.22
N PHE A 142 1.68 -3.16 13.39
CA PHE A 142 1.41 -1.74 13.58
C PHE A 142 2.60 -0.88 13.13
N ILE A 143 3.81 -1.21 13.57
CA ILE A 143 5.03 -0.50 13.17
C ILE A 143 5.26 -0.63 11.65
N PHE A 144 5.06 -1.82 11.10
CA PHE A 144 5.17 -2.06 9.66
C PHE A 144 4.24 -1.14 8.87
N TRP A 145 2.95 -1.09 9.20
CA TRP A 145 1.98 -0.24 8.51
C TRP A 145 2.27 1.25 8.69
N LEU A 146 2.77 1.69 9.85
CA LEU A 146 3.22 3.07 10.05
C LEU A 146 4.35 3.44 9.08
N VAL A 147 5.37 2.59 9.01
CA VAL A 147 6.55 2.85 8.18
C VAL A 147 6.18 2.89 6.71
N THR A 148 5.38 1.93 6.23
CA THR A 148 4.99 1.89 4.82
C THR A 148 4.09 3.06 4.44
N LEU A 149 3.14 3.43 5.32
CA LEU A 149 2.30 4.61 5.15
C LEU A 149 3.15 5.88 5.03
N HIS A 150 4.14 6.04 5.90
CA HIS A 150 5.04 7.20 5.87
C HIS A 150 5.81 7.29 4.55
N ILE A 151 6.41 6.19 4.10
CA ILE A 151 7.20 6.14 2.86
C ILE A 151 6.34 6.50 1.64
N VAL A 152 5.18 5.86 1.50
CA VAL A 152 4.30 6.07 0.34
C VAL A 152 3.67 7.46 0.37
N ALA A 153 3.36 8.00 1.55
CA ALA A 153 2.86 9.37 1.69
C ALA A 153 3.92 10.40 1.26
N ARG A 154 5.18 10.20 1.65
CA ARG A 154 6.30 11.06 1.24
C ARG A 154 6.52 11.04 -0.27
N GLU A 155 6.58 9.86 -0.90
CA GLU A 155 6.70 9.73 -2.36
C GLU A 155 5.54 10.45 -3.08
N ARG A 156 4.31 10.26 -2.59
CA ARG A 156 3.12 10.93 -3.15
C ARG A 156 3.23 12.45 -3.08
N ASP A 157 3.70 12.98 -1.95
CA ASP A 157 3.85 14.43 -1.76
C ASP A 157 4.99 15.01 -2.62
N GLU A 158 6.10 14.29 -2.79
CA GLU A 158 7.16 14.66 -3.74
C GLU A 158 6.63 14.73 -5.18
N ILE A 159 5.94 13.69 -5.63
CA ILE A 159 5.30 13.66 -6.96
C ILE A 159 4.32 14.83 -7.13
N ARG A 160 3.54 15.16 -6.10
CA ARG A 160 2.59 16.28 -6.14
C ARG A 160 3.29 17.62 -6.27
N GLN A 161 4.38 17.83 -5.54
CA GLN A 161 5.15 19.06 -5.61
C GLN A 161 5.80 19.22 -6.98
N LEU A 162 6.38 18.15 -7.53
CA LEU A 162 6.96 18.14 -8.88
C LEU A 162 5.92 18.46 -9.96
N ASN A 163 4.77 17.78 -9.94
CA ASN A 163 3.66 18.03 -10.87
C ASN A 163 3.07 19.45 -10.72
N GLY A 164 3.08 20.00 -9.49
CA GLY A 164 2.65 21.37 -9.21
C GLY A 164 3.63 22.41 -9.76
N HIS A 165 4.94 22.19 -9.59
CA HIS A 165 5.98 23.08 -10.13
C HIS A 165 6.00 23.06 -11.67
N GLN A 166 5.84 21.89 -12.29
CA GLN A 166 5.73 21.78 -13.76
C GLN A 166 4.52 22.53 -14.33
N ARG A 167 3.42 22.65 -13.58
CA ARG A 167 2.25 23.44 -14.01
C ARG A 167 2.44 24.95 -13.89
N LEU A 168 3.37 25.42 -13.04
CA LEU A 168 3.63 26.84 -12.78
C LEU A 168 4.78 27.42 -13.61
N VAL A 169 5.54 26.57 -14.31
CA VAL A 169 6.44 26.97 -15.38
C VAL A 169 5.72 26.71 -16.70
N PRO A 170 4.81 27.60 -17.14
CA PRO A 170 4.30 27.52 -18.50
C PRO A 170 5.48 27.61 -19.46
N GLU A 171 5.45 26.80 -20.51
CA GLU A 171 6.32 26.85 -21.69
C GLU A 171 6.33 28.28 -22.27
N TYR A 172 7.18 29.13 -21.73
CA TYR A 172 7.57 30.40 -22.32
C TYR A 172 9.09 30.40 -22.48
N LEU A 173 9.61 29.48 -23.30
CA LEU A 173 10.94 29.56 -23.90
C LEU A 173 10.89 28.90 -25.29
#